data_AF-A0A402D6T8-F1
#
_entry.id   AF-A0A402D6T8-F1
#
_cell.length_a   1.000
_cell.length_b   1.000
_cell.length_c   1.000
_cell.angle_alpha   90.00
_cell.angle_beta   90.00
_cell.angle_gamma   90.00
#
_symmetry.space_group_name_H-M   'P 1'
#
loop_
_entity.id
_entity.type
_entity.pdbx_description
1 polymer ?
#
loop_
_entity_poly.entity_id
_entity_poly.type
_entity_poly.pdbx_seq_one_letter_code
_entity_poly.pdbx_strand_id
1 'polypeptide(L)'
;MTNTLSLSVQVDRRDEIDYVLCCLDIDGQPLEECRRYLLAIDLEELFRSERESGVFSIITCWCGVPECAGIRNGVGVRHDAGWVYWRLSSPAPERHYAFRQADYSQALADARRAIKRFVAQRRYSGEGPYELAAQYANEGYFRLGDEW
;
A
#
# COMPACT_ATOMS: atom_id res chain seq x y z
N MET A 1 21.45 9.35 -3.26
CA MET A 1 20.55 9.53 -2.09
C MET A 1 19.79 8.24 -1.92
N THR A 2 19.64 7.78 -0.68
CA THR A 2 18.85 6.57 -0.36
C THR A 2 17.57 7.05 0.28
N ASN A 3 16.43 6.60 -0.24
CA ASN A 3 15.12 6.86 0.33
C ASN A 3 14.76 5.76 1.34
N THR A 4 13.89 6.09 2.29
CA THR A 4 13.32 5.16 3.28
C THR A 4 11.83 5.00 3.03
N LEU A 5 11.36 3.75 2.97
CA LEU A 5 9.95 3.43 2.83
C LEU A 5 9.36 3.06 4.20
N SER A 6 8.16 3.52 4.51
CA SER A 6 7.38 3.00 5.64
C SER A 6 5.91 2.91 5.29
N LEU A 7 5.22 1.91 5.85
CA LEU A 7 3.77 1.79 5.74
C LEU A 7 3.14 1.91 7.14
N SER A 8 2.11 2.73 7.26
CA SER A 8 1.27 2.84 8.44
C SER A 8 -0.17 2.41 8.14
N VAL A 9 -0.85 1.88 9.16
CA VAL A 9 -2.28 1.59 9.08
C VAL A 9 -3.02 2.65 9.88
N GLN A 10 -3.94 3.35 9.24
CA GLN A 10 -4.79 4.38 9.85
C GLN A 10 -6.25 3.95 9.81
N VAL A 11 -7.04 4.56 10.70
CA VAL A 11 -8.50 4.42 10.70
C VAL A 11 -9.09 5.80 10.46
N ASP A 12 -9.93 5.92 9.45
CA ASP A 12 -10.73 7.12 9.20
C ASP A 12 -12.19 6.77 9.50
N ARG A 13 -12.83 7.50 10.43
CA ARG A 13 -14.24 7.28 10.79
C ARG A 13 -15.11 8.30 10.08
N ARG A 14 -16.11 7.86 9.31
CA ARG A 14 -17.10 8.72 8.65
C ARG A 14 -18.48 8.10 8.74
N ASP A 15 -19.48 8.92 9.06
CA ASP A 15 -20.88 8.49 9.08
C ASP A 15 -21.07 7.15 9.83
N GLU A 16 -20.37 7.01 10.96
CA GLU A 16 -20.34 5.81 11.83
C GLU A 16 -19.65 4.57 11.24
N ILE A 17 -19.04 4.67 10.06
CA ILE A 17 -18.25 3.62 9.39
C ILE A 17 -16.76 3.87 9.62
N ASP A 18 -16.03 2.84 10.06
CA ASP A 18 -14.57 2.84 10.18
C ASP A 18 -13.91 2.32 8.90
N TYR A 19 -13.20 3.19 8.20
CA TYR A 19 -12.37 2.85 7.05
C TYR A 19 -10.94 2.59 7.49
N VAL A 20 -10.38 1.45 7.06
CA VAL A 20 -8.98 1.11 7.33
C VAL A 20 -8.14 1.49 6.12
N LEU A 21 -7.11 2.29 6.37
CA LEU A 21 -6.25 2.88 5.36
C LEU A 21 -4.82 2.40 5.51
N CYS A 22 -4.22 1.97 4.41
CA CYS A 22 -2.77 1.76 4.34
C CYS A 22 -2.13 3.01 3.74
N CYS A 23 -1.25 3.63 4.51
CA CYS A 23 -0.53 4.82 4.12
C CYS A 23 0.92 4.50 3.86
N LEU A 24 1.39 4.85 2.66
CA LEU A 24 2.77 4.69 2.27
C LEU A 24 3.49 6.04 2.38
N ASP A 25 4.56 6.06 3.17
CA ASP A 25 5.41 7.22 3.34
C ASP A 25 6.79 6.92 2.74
N ILE A 26 7.38 7.92 2.08
CA ILE A 26 8.76 7.92 1.61
C ILE A 26 9.49 9.08 2.26
N ASP A 27 10.60 8.80 2.94
CA ASP A 27 11.37 9.76 3.74
C ASP A 27 10.53 10.51 4.78
N GLY A 28 9.54 9.81 5.36
CA GLY A 28 8.61 10.35 6.34
C GLY A 28 7.58 11.33 5.76
N GLN A 29 7.51 11.45 4.44
CA GLN A 29 6.46 12.20 3.75
C GLN A 29 5.47 11.22 3.11
N PRO A 30 4.16 11.47 3.21
CA PRO A 30 3.18 10.64 2.52
C PRO A 30 3.46 10.66 1.01
N LEU A 31 3.52 9.47 0.39
CA LEU A 31 3.69 9.34 -1.06
C LEU A 31 2.55 10.07 -1.78
N GLU A 32 1.35 9.89 -1.25
CA GLU A 32 0.13 10.60 -1.60
C GLU A 32 -0.63 10.88 -0.30
N GLU A 33 -1.36 11.99 -0.23
CA GLU A 33 -2.22 12.29 0.92
C GLU A 33 -3.32 11.21 1.05
N CYS A 34 -3.09 10.16 1.85
CA CYS A 34 -4.06 9.07 2.04
C CYS A 34 -5.46 9.55 2.44
N ARG A 35 -5.53 10.72 3.07
CA ARG A 35 -6.76 11.31 3.60
C ARG A 35 -7.56 12.06 2.55
N ARG A 36 -7.07 12.23 1.32
CA ARG A 36 -7.74 13.01 0.27
C ARG A 36 -8.67 12.19 -0.65
N TYR A 37 -9.14 11.04 -0.17
CA TYR A 37 -10.25 10.20 -0.68
C TYR A 37 -10.16 9.59 -2.08
N LEU A 38 -9.11 9.87 -2.85
CA LEU A 38 -9.04 9.33 -4.21
C LEU A 38 -8.02 8.22 -4.39
N LEU A 39 -7.08 8.07 -3.46
CA LEU A 39 -5.93 7.19 -3.63
C LEU A 39 -5.85 6.15 -2.51
N ALA A 40 -5.62 4.91 -2.91
CA ALA A 40 -5.40 3.75 -2.06
C ALA A 40 -4.08 3.07 -2.45
N ILE A 41 -3.55 2.26 -1.53
CA ILE A 41 -2.36 1.44 -1.77
C ILE A 41 -2.79 0.00 -2.01
N ASP A 42 -2.47 -0.53 -3.17
CA ASP A 42 -2.61 -1.95 -3.46
C ASP A 42 -1.46 -2.71 -2.81
N LEU A 43 -1.78 -3.48 -1.78
CA LEU A 43 -0.79 -4.18 -0.98
C LEU A 43 -0.21 -5.39 -1.71
N GLU A 44 -0.96 -6.04 -2.60
CA GLU A 44 -0.43 -7.17 -3.36
C GLU A 44 0.56 -6.70 -4.40
N GLU A 45 0.21 -5.69 -5.20
CA GLU A 45 1.12 -5.08 -6.15
C GLU A 45 2.37 -4.53 -5.44
N LEU A 46 2.21 -3.92 -4.25
CA LEU A 46 3.32 -3.49 -3.42
C LEU A 46 4.22 -4.67 -3.00
N PHE A 47 3.65 -5.77 -2.50
CA PHE A 47 4.44 -6.95 -2.08
C PHE A 47 4.97 -7.79 -3.25
N ARG A 48 4.37 -7.69 -4.43
CA ARG A 48 4.91 -8.25 -5.67
C ARG A 48 6.12 -7.46 -6.12
N SER A 49 6.08 -6.13 -6.01
CA SER A 49 7.20 -5.25 -6.35
C SER A 49 8.45 -5.42 -5.47
N GLU A 50 8.35 -6.16 -4.35
CA GLU A 50 9.51 -6.59 -3.55
C GLU A 50 10.39 -7.61 -4.27
N ARG A 51 9.78 -8.44 -5.11
CA ARG A 51 10.41 -9.64 -5.67
C ARG A 51 10.76 -9.49 -7.14
N GLU A 52 10.06 -8.62 -7.85
CA GLU A 52 10.08 -8.55 -9.31
C GLU A 52 10.26 -7.11 -9.80
N SER A 53 11.05 -6.95 -10.87
CA SER A 53 11.05 -5.70 -11.64
C SER A 53 9.88 -5.70 -12.61
N GLY A 54 9.27 -4.54 -12.84
CA GLY A 54 8.08 -4.44 -13.68
C GLY A 54 7.35 -3.11 -13.51
N VAL A 55 6.10 -3.07 -13.95
CA VAL A 55 5.19 -1.95 -13.69
C VAL A 55 4.06 -2.48 -12.83
N PHE A 56 3.84 -1.85 -11.69
CA PHE A 56 2.89 -2.32 -10.67
C PHE A 56 1.86 -1.26 -10.36
N SER A 57 0.60 -1.65 -10.20
CA SER A 57 -0.50 -0.75 -9.84
C SER A 57 -0.54 -0.51 -8.32
N ILE A 58 0.59 -0.08 -7.74
CA ILE A 58 0.74 0.11 -6.28
C ILE A 58 -0.18 1.21 -5.75
N ILE A 59 -0.41 2.25 -6.55
CA ILE A 59 -1.34 3.33 -6.23
C ILE A 59 -2.58 3.12 -7.09
N THR A 60 -3.76 3.10 -6.46
CA THR A 60 -5.04 2.84 -7.12
C THR A 60 -6.12 3.81 -6.62
N CYS A 61 -7.31 3.78 -7.23
CA CYS A 61 -8.49 4.33 -6.58
C CYS A 61 -8.94 3.43 -5.42
N TRP A 62 -9.76 3.97 -4.53
CA TRP A 62 -10.42 3.18 -3.50
C TRP A 62 -11.33 2.10 -4.04
N CYS A 63 -11.70 2.12 -5.33
CA CYS A 63 -12.40 1.02 -6.00
C CYS A 63 -11.45 -0.01 -6.63
N GLY A 64 -10.13 0.12 -6.42
CA GLY A 64 -9.10 -0.77 -6.95
C GLY A 64 -8.72 -0.48 -8.40
N VAL A 65 -9.46 0.40 -9.08
CA VAL A 65 -9.23 0.79 -10.48
C VAL A 65 -8.34 2.05 -10.53
N PRO A 66 -7.07 1.98 -10.96
CA PRO A 66 -6.16 3.14 -10.97
C PRO A 66 -6.69 4.34 -11.77
N GLU A 67 -7.36 4.08 -12.89
CA GLU A 67 -7.84 5.10 -13.82
C GLU A 67 -8.92 6.00 -13.20
N CYS A 68 -9.71 5.48 -12.27
CA CYS A 68 -10.71 6.26 -11.52
C CYS A 68 -10.07 7.38 -10.71
N ALA A 69 -8.82 7.21 -10.29
CA ALA A 69 -8.04 8.23 -9.57
C ALA A 69 -7.11 9.04 -10.49
N GLY A 70 -7.25 8.89 -11.82
CA GLY A 70 -6.41 9.56 -12.80
C GLY A 70 -5.01 8.97 -12.93
N ILE A 71 -4.76 7.79 -12.38
CA ILE A 71 -3.49 7.07 -12.50
C ILE A 71 -3.47 6.36 -13.84
N ARG A 72 -2.63 6.82 -14.75
CA ARG A 72 -2.54 6.27 -16.11
C ARG A 72 -1.42 5.27 -16.31
N ASN A 73 -0.41 5.34 -15.45
CA ASN A 73 0.76 4.47 -15.50
C ASN A 73 1.04 3.99 -14.08
N GLY A 74 1.30 2.70 -13.92
CA GLY A 74 1.75 2.13 -12.65
C GLY A 74 3.15 2.61 -12.27
N VAL A 75 3.59 2.17 -11.11
CA VAL A 75 4.94 2.41 -10.59
C VAL A 75 5.92 1.51 -11.32
N GLY A 76 6.87 2.10 -12.04
CA GLY A 76 7.97 1.36 -12.64
C GLY A 76 8.98 0.97 -11.57
N VAL A 77 9.20 -0.32 -11.36
CA VAL A 77 10.11 -0.87 -10.35
C VAL A 77 11.25 -1.62 -11.04
N ARG A 78 12.48 -1.32 -10.64
CA ARG A 78 13.70 -1.96 -11.15
C ARG A 78 14.59 -2.37 -9.99
N HIS A 79 15.00 -3.63 -9.96
CA HIS A 79 15.98 -4.15 -9.03
C HIS A 79 17.35 -4.20 -9.70
N ASP A 80 18.38 -3.68 -9.04
CA ASP A 80 19.74 -3.67 -9.59
C ASP A 80 20.78 -3.50 -8.49
N ALA A 81 21.80 -4.36 -8.48
CA ALA A 81 22.95 -4.31 -7.57
C ALA A 81 22.61 -4.07 -6.07
N GLY A 82 21.54 -4.69 -5.56
CA GLY A 82 21.11 -4.54 -4.17
C GLY A 82 20.27 -3.28 -3.89
N TRP A 83 19.74 -2.65 -4.94
CA TRP A 83 18.85 -1.50 -4.89
C TRP A 83 17.52 -1.77 -5.57
N VAL A 84 16.49 -1.07 -5.11
CA VAL A 84 15.16 -1.01 -5.72
C VAL A 84 14.92 0.43 -6.15
N TYR A 85 14.63 0.63 -7.42
CA TYR A 85 14.36 1.93 -8.00
C TYR A 85 12.90 2.02 -8.37
N TRP A 86 12.24 3.08 -7.93
CA TRP A 86 10.88 3.40 -8.34
C TRP A 86 10.88 4.60 -9.27
N ARG A 87 10.09 4.50 -10.33
CA ARG A 87 9.71 5.59 -11.22
C ARG A 87 8.20 5.74 -11.17
N LEU A 88 7.74 6.86 -10.64
CA LEU A 88 6.33 7.18 -10.50
C LEU A 88 5.99 8.32 -11.46
N SER A 89 5.39 8.00 -12.60
CA SER A 89 5.04 9.00 -13.63
C SER A 89 3.61 9.55 -13.49
N SER A 90 2.79 8.95 -12.63
CA SER A 90 1.40 9.33 -12.40
C SER A 90 1.02 9.11 -10.91
N PRO A 91 0.38 10.08 -10.25
CA PRO A 91 0.09 11.45 -10.73
C PRO A 91 1.37 12.27 -10.93
N ALA A 92 1.30 13.27 -11.83
CA ALA A 92 2.41 14.17 -12.14
C ALA A 92 2.70 15.12 -10.96
N PRO A 93 3.95 15.61 -10.79
CA PRO A 93 5.12 15.38 -11.64
C PRO A 93 5.74 13.99 -11.47
N GLU A 94 6.60 13.61 -12.42
CA GLU A 94 7.37 12.37 -12.30
C GLU A 94 8.32 12.41 -11.11
N ARG A 95 8.31 11.35 -10.31
CA ARG A 95 9.13 11.18 -9.11
C ARG A 95 9.98 9.91 -9.23
N HIS A 96 11.19 9.98 -8.69
CA HIS A 96 12.14 8.87 -8.69
C HIS A 96 12.60 8.61 -7.27
N TYR A 97 12.61 7.34 -6.88
CA TYR A 97 13.08 6.89 -5.56
C TYR A 97 14.07 5.74 -5.71
N ALA A 98 15.01 5.66 -4.78
CA ALA A 98 16.02 4.62 -4.71
C ALA A 98 16.13 4.11 -3.28
N PHE A 99 15.79 2.84 -3.08
CA PHE A 99 15.86 2.16 -1.79
C PHE A 99 16.97 1.13 -1.80
N ARG A 100 17.65 0.95 -0.67
CA ARG A 100 18.45 -0.27 -0.48
C ARG A 100 17.51 -1.45 -0.39
N GLN A 101 17.83 -2.55 -1.07
CA GLN A 101 16.93 -3.70 -1.14
C GLN A 101 16.68 -4.33 0.24
N ALA A 102 17.70 -4.35 1.12
CA ALA A 102 17.53 -4.82 2.49
C ALA A 102 16.53 -3.96 3.28
N ASP A 103 16.66 -2.63 3.20
CA ASP A 103 15.80 -1.69 3.93
C ASP A 103 14.36 -1.72 3.37
N TYR A 104 14.22 -1.82 2.05
CA TYR A 104 12.94 -1.96 1.37
C TYR A 104 12.19 -3.23 1.81
N SER A 105 12.88 -4.38 1.80
CA SER A 105 12.29 -5.67 2.20
C SER A 105 11.91 -5.66 3.68
N GLN A 106 12.77 -5.08 4.52
CA GLN A 106 12.50 -4.94 5.95
C GLN A 106 11.25 -4.07 6.20
N ALA A 107 11.11 -2.94 5.51
CA ALA A 107 9.93 -2.08 5.60
C ALA A 107 8.63 -2.80 5.21
N LEU A 108 8.65 -3.59 4.13
CA LEU A 108 7.49 -4.37 3.70
C LEU A 108 7.15 -5.53 4.65
N ALA A 109 8.17 -6.18 5.24
CA ALA A 109 7.97 -7.17 6.27
C ALA A 109 7.33 -6.56 7.53
N ASP A 110 7.79 -5.38 7.95
CA ASP A 110 7.23 -4.64 9.08
C ASP A 110 5.78 -4.21 8.82
N ALA A 111 5.51 -3.70 7.62
CA ALA A 111 4.17 -3.38 7.15
C ALA A 111 3.23 -4.58 7.26
N ARG A 112 3.64 -5.74 6.72
CA ARG A 112 2.85 -6.98 6.77
C ARG A 112 2.55 -7.40 8.21
N ARG A 113 3.54 -7.30 9.11
CA ARG A 113 3.36 -7.60 10.54
C ARG A 113 2.42 -6.61 11.23
N ALA A 114 2.48 -5.33 10.89
CA ALA A 114 1.62 -4.29 11.45
C ALA A 114 0.16 -4.50 11.01
N ILE A 115 -0.08 -4.71 9.71
CA ILE A 115 -1.41 -5.00 9.15
C ILE A 115 -2.01 -6.24 9.81
N LYS A 116 -1.25 -7.35 9.89
CA LYS A 116 -1.74 -8.59 10.53
C LYS A 116 -2.14 -8.37 11.99
N ARG A 117 -1.32 -7.64 12.76
CA ARG A 117 -1.63 -7.31 14.16
C ARG A 117 -2.89 -6.46 14.29
N PHE A 118 -3.01 -5.44 13.45
CA PHE A 118 -4.17 -4.56 13.43
C PHE A 118 -5.47 -5.32 13.14
N VAL A 119 -5.48 -6.16 12.10
CA VAL A 119 -6.64 -7.00 11.74
C VAL A 119 -7.00 -7.98 12.87
N ALA A 120 -5.99 -8.61 13.49
CA ALA A 120 -6.22 -9.54 14.60
C ALA A 120 -6.82 -8.86 15.84
N GLN A 121 -6.34 -7.67 16.20
CA GLN A 121 -6.86 -6.92 17.35
C GLN A 121 -8.32 -6.53 17.17
N ARG A 122 -8.72 -6.03 15.99
CA ARG A 122 -10.13 -5.64 15.76
C ARG A 122 -11.08 -6.82 15.71
N ARG A 123 -10.64 -7.97 15.19
CA ARG A 123 -11.41 -9.23 15.29
C ARG A 123 -11.69 -9.63 16.73
N TYR A 124 -10.71 -9.46 17.61
CA TYR A 124 -10.84 -9.79 19.04
C TYR A 124 -11.78 -8.82 19.78
N SER A 125 -11.80 -7.54 19.39
CA SER A 125 -12.62 -6.52 20.03
C SER A 125 -14.12 -6.59 19.71
N GLY A 126 -14.55 -7.42 18.76
CA GLY A 126 -15.97 -7.56 18.40
C GLY A 126 -16.59 -6.31 17.76
N GLU A 127 -15.77 -5.38 17.25
CA GLU A 127 -16.23 -4.21 16.49
C GLU A 127 -16.85 -4.71 15.17
N GLY A 128 -18.11 -4.29 14.89
CA GLY A 128 -19.01 -4.78 13.84
C GLY A 128 -18.52 -4.62 12.38
N PRO A 129 -19.39 -4.89 11.37
CA PRO A 129 -18.97 -5.16 10.01
C PRO A 129 -18.29 -3.94 9.40
N TYR A 130 -16.96 -3.98 9.36
CA TYR A 130 -16.19 -3.05 8.57
C TYR A 130 -16.49 -3.37 7.10
N GLU A 131 -17.09 -2.42 6.38
CA GLU A 131 -16.69 -2.25 4.98
C GLU A 131 -15.26 -1.75 5.04
N LEU A 132 -14.33 -2.70 5.17
CA LEU A 132 -12.93 -2.44 4.90
C LEU A 132 -12.92 -1.67 3.59
N ALA A 133 -12.42 -0.44 3.57
CA ALA A 133 -11.88 0.10 2.31
C ALA A 133 -10.76 -0.77 1.73
N ALA A 134 -10.35 -1.84 2.43
CA ALA A 134 -9.66 -2.97 1.84
C ALA A 134 -10.55 -3.90 1.00
N GLN A 135 -11.83 -3.58 0.74
CA GLN A 135 -12.65 -4.27 -0.26
C GLN A 135 -12.04 -4.15 -1.67
N TYR A 136 -11.06 -3.26 -1.84
CA TYR A 136 -10.46 -2.96 -3.13
C TYR A 136 -8.93 -2.91 -3.11
N ALA A 137 -8.31 -3.35 -2.02
CA ALA A 137 -6.88 -3.66 -2.01
C ALA A 137 -6.59 -5.07 -2.56
N ASN A 138 -7.60 -5.76 -3.12
CA ASN A 138 -7.59 -6.80 -4.16
C ASN A 138 -9.01 -7.39 -4.28
N GLU A 139 -9.36 -8.02 -5.40
CA GLU A 139 -10.22 -9.24 -5.36
C GLU A 139 -9.50 -10.39 -4.62
N GLY A 140 -8.95 -10.10 -3.44
CA GLY A 140 -8.15 -10.96 -2.60
C GLY A 140 -8.92 -11.19 -1.32
N TYR A 141 -9.94 -12.04 -1.42
CA TYR A 141 -10.50 -12.71 -0.27
C TYR A 141 -9.35 -13.34 0.53
N PHE A 142 -9.06 -12.81 1.71
CA PHE A 142 -8.65 -13.68 2.82
C PHE A 142 -9.92 -14.11 3.51
N ARG A 143 -10.49 -15.23 3.04
CA ARG A 143 -11.47 -15.95 3.83
C ARG A 143 -10.75 -16.41 5.10
N LEU A 144 -11.29 -16.06 6.25
CA LEU A 144 -10.92 -16.68 7.53
C LEU A 144 -11.14 -18.20 7.38
N GLY A 145 -10.07 -18.95 7.15
CA GLY A 145 -10.13 -20.41 6.93
C GLY A 145 -8.93 -20.99 6.18
N ASP A 146 -8.20 -20.20 5.39
CA ASP A 146 -7.02 -20.72 4.69
C ASP A 146 -5.81 -20.71 5.64
N GLU A 147 -5.44 -21.92 6.08
CA GLU A 147 -4.24 -22.21 6.86
C GLU A 147 -2.98 -21.85 6.05
N TRP A 148 -1.95 -21.38 6.76
CA TRP A 148 -0.63 -21.07 6.20
C TRP A 148 0.24 -22.31 6.16
#